data_AF-A0A7S1NHM6-F1
#
_entry.id   AF-A0A7S1NHM6-F1
#
_cell.length_a   1.000
_cell.length_b   1.000
_cell.length_c   1.000
_cell.angle_alpha   90.00
_cell.angle_beta   90.00
_cell.angle_gamma   90.00
#
_symmetry.space_group_name_H-M   'P 1'
#
loop_
_entity.id
_entity.type
_entity.pdbx_description
1 polymer ?
#
loop_
_entity_poly.entity_id
_entity_poly.type
_entity_poly.pdbx_seq_one_letter_code
_entity_poly.pdbx_strand_id
1 'polypeptide(L)'
;FPAQDKPEALGLHPNADIHFAGAQGERLTAFAARILRAQRGLGLSFMDTSPEGLAHVTASCTHLLTALPRGWSELQLEEAALQKGLGPRVLYLLREATAYTQQVVQVKAEVRALLGLLQTDPRAARQLSAGLGQAALYEAFHTNAVPRGWGALCSA
;
A
#
# COMPACT_ATOMS: atom_id res chain seq x y z
N PHE A 1 -3.37 40.34 -16.17
CA PHE A 1 -2.76 39.20 -15.46
C PHE A 1 -1.28 39.17 -15.84
N PRO A 2 -0.34 39.20 -14.88
CA PRO A 2 1.07 39.08 -15.21
C PRO A 2 1.29 37.73 -15.91
N ALA A 3 2.22 37.69 -16.87
CA ALA A 3 2.61 36.45 -17.52
C ALA A 3 3.01 35.43 -16.44
N GLN A 4 2.51 34.20 -16.53
CA GLN A 4 2.99 33.14 -15.65
C GLN A 4 4.49 32.96 -15.87
N ASP A 5 5.27 33.19 -14.82
CA ASP A 5 6.70 32.93 -14.84
C ASP A 5 6.91 31.46 -15.16
N LYS A 6 7.61 31.18 -16.25
CA LYS A 6 7.95 29.81 -16.61
C LYS A 6 8.98 29.27 -15.60
N PRO A 7 9.04 27.94 -15.37
CA PRO A 7 9.99 27.29 -14.47
C PRO A 7 11.43 27.78 -14.65
N GLU A 8 11.82 28.03 -15.90
CA GLU A 8 13.16 28.47 -16.25
C GLU A 8 13.49 29.85 -15.67
N ALA A 9 12.49 30.74 -15.50
CA ALA A 9 12.66 32.03 -14.85
C ALA A 9 12.98 31.90 -13.35
N LEU A 10 12.66 30.75 -12.75
CA LEU A 10 12.97 30.38 -11.36
C LEU A 10 14.18 29.45 -11.26
N GLY A 11 14.90 29.21 -12.36
CA GLY A 11 16.03 28.27 -12.41
C GLY A 11 15.64 26.80 -12.33
N LEU A 12 14.36 26.48 -12.56
CA LEU A 12 13.84 25.12 -12.55
C LEU A 12 13.86 24.49 -13.95
N HIS A 13 13.79 23.16 -13.99
CA HIS A 13 13.67 22.43 -15.24
C HIS A 13 12.31 22.75 -15.91
N PRO A 14 12.23 22.88 -17.25
CA PRO A 14 10.98 23.18 -17.98
C PRO A 14 9.81 22.25 -17.64
N ASN A 15 10.09 20.98 -17.32
CA ASN A 15 9.08 20.00 -16.93
C ASN A 15 8.48 20.23 -15.54
N ALA A 16 9.00 21.15 -14.72
CA ALA A 16 8.49 21.40 -13.37
C ALA A 16 7.01 21.84 -13.39
N ASP A 17 6.60 22.59 -14.42
CA ASP A 17 5.19 22.95 -14.62
C ASP A 17 4.31 21.73 -14.89
N ILE A 18 4.80 20.76 -15.65
CA ILE A 18 4.07 19.52 -15.95
C ILE A 18 3.87 18.72 -14.66
N HIS A 19 4.91 18.60 -13.84
CA HIS A 19 4.82 17.94 -12.54
C HIS A 19 3.87 18.67 -11.59
N PHE A 20 3.93 20.01 -11.57
CA PHE A 20 3.04 20.82 -10.75
C PHE A 20 1.58 20.68 -11.19
N ALA A 21 1.30 20.78 -12.49
CA ALA A 21 -0.03 20.58 -13.05
C ALA A 21 -0.56 19.16 -12.80
N GLY A 22 0.29 18.15 -12.93
CA GLY A 22 -0.03 16.76 -12.59
C GLY A 22 -0.42 16.61 -11.12
N ALA A 23 0.38 17.15 -10.20
CA ALA A 23 0.09 17.11 -8.76
C ALA A 23 -1.19 17.87 -8.39
N GLN A 24 -1.50 18.98 -9.06
CA GLN A 24 -2.78 19.68 -8.89
C GLN A 24 -3.95 18.85 -9.40
N GLY A 25 -3.79 18.17 -10.54
CA GLY A 25 -4.77 17.23 -11.08
C GLY A 25 -5.09 16.10 -10.11
N GLU A 26 -4.06 15.46 -9.55
CA GLU A 26 -4.20 14.40 -8.52
C GLU A 26 -4.90 14.91 -7.25
N ARG A 27 -4.56 16.13 -6.80
CA ARG A 27 -5.22 16.75 -5.63
C ARG A 27 -6.69 17.03 -5.90
N LEU A 28 -7.03 17.52 -7.08
CA LEU A 28 -8.41 17.80 -7.48
C LEU A 28 -9.24 16.52 -7.59
N THR A 29 -8.70 15.45 -8.17
CA THR A 29 -9.40 14.16 -8.26
C THR A 29 -9.59 13.54 -6.88
N ALA A 30 -8.58 13.56 -6.01
CA ALA A 30 -8.71 13.11 -4.62
C ALA A 30 -9.74 13.93 -3.83
N PHE A 31 -9.75 15.26 -4.02
CA PHE A 31 -10.73 16.16 -3.40
C PHE A 31 -12.15 15.90 -3.89
N ALA A 32 -12.36 15.73 -5.20
CA ALA A 32 -13.65 15.39 -5.78
C ALA A 32 -14.16 14.05 -5.26
N ALA A 33 -13.30 13.02 -5.22
CA ALA A 33 -13.64 11.73 -4.63
C ALA A 33 -14.06 11.86 -3.15
N ARG A 34 -13.38 12.71 -2.37
CA ARG A 34 -13.74 12.98 -0.98
C ARG A 34 -15.09 13.69 -0.84
N ILE A 35 -15.37 14.71 -1.66
CA ILE A 35 -16.65 15.42 -1.65
C ILE A 35 -17.79 14.49 -2.05
N LEU A 36 -17.63 13.71 -3.13
CA LEU A 36 -18.63 12.76 -3.59
C LEU A 36 -18.99 11.73 -2.52
N ARG A 37 -18.01 11.30 -1.71
CA ARG A 37 -18.25 10.46 -0.53
C ARG A 37 -19.05 11.23 0.54
N ALA A 38 -18.59 12.42 0.92
CA ALA A 38 -19.25 13.23 1.95
C ALA A 38 -20.71 13.58 1.62
N GLN A 39 -21.02 13.91 0.35
CA GLN A 39 -22.37 14.27 -0.09
C GLN A 39 -23.36 13.10 -0.09
N ARG A 40 -22.89 11.85 -0.15
CA ARG A 40 -23.75 10.66 -0.02
C ARG A 40 -24.14 10.35 1.44
N GLY A 41 -23.90 11.27 2.38
CA GLY A 41 -24.11 11.04 3.81
C GLY A 41 -23.06 10.10 4.44
N LEU A 42 -21.98 9.79 3.71
CA LEU A 42 -20.91 8.87 4.12
C LEU A 42 -19.84 9.62 4.91
N GLY A 43 -20.23 10.20 6.05
CA GLY A 43 -19.28 10.70 7.03
C GLY A 43 -18.50 9.53 7.64
N LEU A 44 -17.18 9.55 7.50
CA LEU A 44 -16.21 8.68 8.19
C LEU A 44 -16.34 7.17 7.88
N SER A 45 -15.47 6.68 6.98
CA SER A 45 -15.12 5.26 6.87
C SER A 45 -16.30 4.28 6.78
N PHE A 46 -17.21 4.46 5.82
CA PHE A 46 -18.09 3.35 5.45
C PHE A 46 -17.33 2.44 4.48
N MET A 47 -16.81 1.35 5.03
CA MET A 47 -16.41 0.19 4.25
C MET A 47 -17.58 -0.21 3.35
N ASP A 48 -17.38 -0.14 2.05
CA ASP A 48 -18.38 -0.53 1.07
C ASP A 48 -18.61 -2.04 1.12
N THR A 49 -19.53 -2.45 1.99
CA THR A 49 -19.90 -3.86 2.17
C THR A 49 -20.97 -4.30 1.16
N SER A 50 -21.09 -3.60 0.04
CA SER A 50 -21.84 -4.09 -1.11
C SER A 50 -21.20 -5.39 -1.63
N PRO A 51 -21.97 -6.28 -2.25
CA PRO A 51 -21.44 -7.47 -2.91
C PRO A 51 -20.31 -7.13 -3.90
N GLU A 52 -20.43 -6.01 -4.61
CA GLU A 52 -19.43 -5.53 -5.57
C GLU A 52 -18.15 -5.06 -4.88
N GLY A 53 -18.26 -4.29 -3.79
CA GLY A 53 -17.11 -3.86 -2.99
C GLY A 53 -16.35 -5.04 -2.37
N LEU A 54 -17.09 -6.03 -1.85
CA LEU A 54 -16.52 -7.27 -1.33
C LEU A 54 -15.82 -8.09 -2.42
N ALA A 55 -16.43 -8.21 -3.60
CA ALA A 55 -15.81 -8.89 -4.74
C ALA A 55 -14.50 -8.20 -5.18
N HIS A 56 -14.50 -6.86 -5.22
CA HIS A 56 -13.31 -6.06 -5.56
C HIS A 56 -12.16 -6.27 -4.56
N VAL A 57 -12.44 -6.18 -3.26
CA VAL A 57 -11.40 -6.38 -2.22
C VAL A 57 -10.88 -7.82 -2.22
N THR A 58 -11.77 -8.81 -2.40
CA THR A 58 -11.40 -10.23 -2.48
C THR A 58 -10.51 -10.50 -3.70
N ALA A 59 -10.86 -9.94 -4.86
CA ALA A 59 -10.07 -10.03 -6.08
C ALA A 59 -8.68 -9.38 -5.90
N SER A 60 -8.62 -8.22 -5.26
CA SER A 60 -7.38 -7.50 -4.96
C SER A 60 -6.46 -8.31 -4.03
N CYS A 61 -7.02 -8.87 -2.95
CA CYS A 61 -6.27 -9.75 -2.04
C CYS A 61 -5.72 -10.99 -2.78
N THR A 62 -6.55 -11.62 -3.60
CA THR A 62 -6.17 -12.81 -4.37
C THR A 62 -5.06 -12.48 -5.37
N HIS A 63 -5.19 -11.37 -6.10
CA HIS A 63 -4.19 -10.91 -7.05
C HIS A 63 -2.84 -10.61 -6.37
N LEU A 64 -2.87 -9.94 -5.23
CA LEU A 64 -1.64 -9.63 -4.48
C LEU A 64 -0.95 -10.91 -4.00
N LEU A 65 -1.71 -11.88 -3.46
CA LEU A 65 -1.13 -13.15 -3.00
C LEU A 65 -0.58 -14.02 -4.14
N THR A 66 -1.12 -13.92 -5.36
CA THR A 66 -0.61 -14.65 -6.53
C THR A 66 0.58 -13.95 -7.17
N ALA A 67 0.64 -12.62 -7.12
CA ALA A 67 1.78 -11.82 -7.60
C ALA A 67 3.03 -11.99 -6.71
N LEU A 68 2.85 -12.22 -5.40
CA LEU A 68 3.97 -12.37 -4.49
C LEU A 68 4.65 -13.76 -4.63
N PRO A 69 6.00 -13.83 -4.66
CA PRO A 69 6.72 -15.09 -4.86
C PRO A 69 6.40 -16.13 -3.80
N ARG A 70 6.12 -17.39 -4.16
CA ARG A 70 5.71 -18.44 -3.21
C ARG A 70 6.82 -18.93 -2.26
N GLY A 71 8.09 -18.61 -2.53
CA GLY A 71 9.25 -19.26 -1.90
C GLY A 71 10.11 -18.41 -0.96
N TRP A 72 9.56 -17.33 -0.39
CA TRP A 72 10.30 -16.52 0.59
C TRP A 72 10.17 -17.17 1.96
N SER A 73 10.97 -18.21 2.21
CA SER A 73 11.21 -18.74 3.56
C SER A 73 12.16 -17.81 4.29
N GLU A 74 12.04 -17.70 5.62
CA GLU A 74 13.02 -17.04 6.49
C GLU A 74 14.41 -17.57 6.17
N LEU A 75 15.09 -16.84 5.31
CA LEU A 75 16.39 -17.20 4.83
C LEU A 75 17.33 -16.77 5.96
N GLN A 76 17.81 -17.74 6.75
CA GLN A 76 18.89 -17.57 7.72
C GLN A 76 20.23 -17.29 7.01
N LEU A 77 20.22 -16.32 6.09
CA LEU A 77 21.34 -15.98 5.22
C LEU A 77 22.45 -15.28 5.99
N GLU A 78 22.10 -14.54 7.05
CA GLU A 78 23.08 -13.83 7.88
C GLU A 78 24.01 -14.81 8.61
N GLU A 79 23.48 -15.87 9.22
CA GLU A 79 24.29 -16.87 9.93
C GLU A 79 25.19 -17.64 8.95
N ALA A 80 24.66 -18.03 7.78
CA ALA A 80 25.45 -18.69 6.74
C ALA A 80 26.53 -17.78 6.15
N ALA A 81 26.31 -16.47 6.11
CA ALA A 81 27.25 -15.48 5.60
C ALA A 81 28.37 -15.17 6.59
N LEU A 82 28.05 -15.07 7.88
CA LEU A 82 29.02 -14.92 8.97
C LEU A 82 29.94 -16.15 9.05
N GLN A 83 29.38 -17.35 8.92
CA GLN A 83 30.15 -18.60 8.89
C GLN A 83 31.08 -18.70 7.68
N LYS A 84 30.73 -18.08 6.55
CA LYS A 84 31.53 -18.05 5.32
C LYS A 84 32.54 -16.90 5.28
N GLY A 85 32.63 -16.06 6.31
CA GLY A 85 33.56 -14.94 6.37
C GLY A 85 33.31 -13.89 5.28
N LEU A 86 32.05 -13.67 4.90
CA LEU A 86 31.70 -12.69 3.86
C LEU A 86 31.99 -11.25 4.34
N GLY A 87 32.44 -10.40 3.42
CA GLY A 87 32.78 -9.01 3.73
C GLY A 87 31.57 -8.15 4.15
N PRO A 88 31.82 -6.98 4.77
CA PRO A 88 30.77 -6.16 5.41
C PRO A 88 29.67 -5.69 4.46
N ARG A 89 30.01 -5.41 3.18
CA ARG A 89 29.01 -5.05 2.16
C ARG A 89 28.05 -6.18 1.84
N VAL A 90 28.55 -7.42 1.84
CA VAL A 90 27.71 -8.60 1.59
C VAL A 90 26.79 -8.87 2.79
N LEU A 91 27.31 -8.72 4.01
CA LEU A 91 26.49 -8.80 5.23
C LEU A 91 25.38 -7.74 5.26
N TYR A 92 25.67 -6.51 4.84
CA TYR A 92 24.67 -5.45 4.71
C TYR A 92 23.55 -5.80 3.72
N LEU A 93 23.91 -6.25 2.51
CA LEU A 93 22.92 -6.64 1.50
C LEU A 93 22.04 -7.81 1.95
N LEU A 94 22.61 -8.75 2.71
CA LEU A 94 21.87 -9.87 3.27
C LEU A 94 20.92 -9.43 4.39
N ARG A 95 21.31 -8.45 5.22
CA ARG A 95 20.42 -7.81 6.21
C ARG A 95 19.25 -7.13 5.55
N GLU A 96 19.50 -6.30 4.52
CA GLU A 96 18.43 -5.65 3.77
C GLU A 96 17.51 -6.69 3.11
N ALA A 97 18.08 -7.70 2.43
CA ALA A 97 17.29 -8.76 1.81
C ALA A 97 16.44 -9.52 2.85
N THR A 98 16.97 -9.77 4.04
CA THR A 98 16.24 -10.42 5.14
C THR A 98 15.12 -9.55 5.68
N ALA A 99 15.37 -8.24 5.86
CA ALA A 99 14.35 -7.28 6.26
C ALA A 99 13.20 -7.21 5.24
N TYR A 100 13.51 -7.06 3.95
CA TYR A 100 12.52 -7.12 2.87
C TYR A 100 11.76 -8.45 2.88
N THR A 101 12.46 -9.55 3.16
CA THR A 101 11.84 -10.88 3.21
C THR A 101 10.79 -10.98 4.31
N GLN A 102 11.14 -10.54 5.53
CA GLN A 102 10.22 -10.51 6.66
C GLN A 102 9.00 -9.61 6.39
N GLN A 103 9.22 -8.46 5.75
CA GLN A 103 8.13 -7.54 5.38
C GLN A 103 7.15 -8.18 4.40
N VAL A 104 7.64 -8.84 3.36
CA VAL A 104 6.77 -9.55 2.40
C VAL A 104 6.02 -10.70 3.07
N VAL A 105 6.65 -11.40 4.02
CA VAL A 105 5.97 -12.44 4.81
C VAL A 105 4.85 -11.84 5.66
N GLN A 106 5.10 -10.71 6.33
CA GLN A 106 4.09 -9.99 7.12
C GLN A 106 2.92 -9.53 6.23
N VAL A 107 3.20 -8.88 5.11
CA VAL A 107 2.17 -8.43 4.14
C VAL A 107 1.32 -9.62 3.68
N LYS A 108 1.94 -10.76 3.34
CA LYS A 108 1.19 -11.97 2.98
C LYS A 108 0.30 -12.46 4.12
N ALA A 109 0.79 -12.42 5.36
CA ALA A 109 0.01 -12.85 6.52
C ALA A 109 -1.22 -11.96 6.73
N GLU A 110 -1.04 -10.64 6.66
CA GLU A 110 -2.13 -9.66 6.79
C GLU A 110 -3.19 -9.84 5.69
N VAL A 111 -2.75 -10.00 4.44
CA VAL A 111 -3.65 -10.19 3.29
C VAL A 111 -4.37 -11.54 3.35
N ARG A 112 -3.68 -12.61 3.78
CA ARG A 112 -4.32 -13.92 4.00
C ARG A 112 -5.34 -13.87 5.13
N ALA A 113 -5.04 -13.16 6.21
CA ALA A 113 -5.97 -13.00 7.33
C ALA A 113 -7.23 -12.26 6.88
N LEU A 114 -7.09 -11.18 6.11
CA LEU A 114 -8.24 -10.47 5.53
C LEU A 114 -9.02 -11.35 4.56
N LEU A 115 -8.35 -12.04 3.63
CA LEU A 115 -9.01 -12.92 2.65
C LEU A 115 -9.75 -14.06 3.35
N GLY A 116 -9.15 -14.68 4.37
CA GLY A 116 -9.78 -15.73 5.17
C GLY A 116 -11.02 -15.23 5.90
N LEU A 117 -10.96 -14.01 6.47
CA LEU A 117 -12.12 -13.38 7.11
C LEU A 117 -13.26 -13.12 6.12
N LEU A 118 -12.95 -12.57 4.94
CA LEU A 118 -13.95 -12.30 3.89
C LEU A 118 -14.59 -13.59 3.34
N GLN A 119 -13.83 -14.68 3.26
CA GLN A 119 -14.33 -15.98 2.78
C GLN A 119 -15.16 -16.74 3.82
N THR A 120 -14.78 -16.65 5.10
CA THR A 120 -15.46 -17.37 6.19
C THR A 120 -16.73 -16.66 6.66
N ASP A 121 -16.70 -15.34 6.75
CA ASP A 121 -17.88 -14.54 7.08
C ASP A 121 -17.88 -13.21 6.29
N PRO A 122 -18.57 -13.16 5.14
CA PRO A 122 -18.74 -11.91 4.39
C PRO A 122 -19.40 -10.78 5.20
N ARG A 123 -20.15 -11.12 6.28
CA ARG A 123 -20.74 -10.14 7.19
C ARG A 123 -19.72 -9.61 8.20
N ALA A 124 -18.63 -10.32 8.45
CA ALA A 124 -17.52 -9.84 9.28
C ALA A 124 -16.83 -8.62 8.66
N ALA A 125 -16.91 -8.43 7.32
CA ALA A 125 -16.49 -7.19 6.67
C ALA A 125 -17.17 -5.94 7.24
N ARG A 126 -18.43 -6.06 7.71
CA ARG A 126 -19.18 -4.98 8.38
C ARG A 126 -18.72 -4.74 9.82
N GLN A 127 -18.10 -5.75 10.44
CA GLN A 127 -17.61 -5.75 11.81
C GLN A 127 -16.10 -5.50 11.91
N LEU A 128 -15.40 -5.40 10.77
CA LEU A 128 -13.96 -5.09 10.71
C LEU A 128 -13.60 -3.79 11.45
N SER A 129 -14.56 -2.92 11.74
CA SER A 129 -14.40 -1.72 12.57
C SER A 129 -13.78 -1.95 13.95
N ALA A 130 -13.80 -3.19 14.49
CA ALA A 130 -13.18 -3.52 15.78
C ALA A 130 -11.68 -3.89 15.70
N GLY A 131 -11.16 -4.23 14.52
CA GLY A 131 -9.76 -4.64 14.31
C GLY A 131 -8.99 -3.61 13.50
N LEU A 132 -8.28 -2.69 14.17
CA LEU A 132 -7.61 -1.52 13.55
C LEU A 132 -6.75 -1.86 12.32
N GLY A 133 -6.06 -3.01 12.29
CA GLY A 133 -5.19 -3.42 11.18
C GLY A 133 -5.95 -3.94 9.95
N GLN A 134 -6.92 -4.83 10.13
CA GLN A 134 -7.70 -5.39 9.03
C GLN A 134 -8.70 -4.38 8.47
N ALA A 135 -9.20 -3.46 9.32
CA ALA A 135 -10.00 -2.33 8.89
C ALA A 135 -9.21 -1.42 7.91
N ALA A 136 -8.02 -0.98 8.32
CA ALA A 136 -7.21 -0.11 7.49
C ALA A 136 -6.81 -0.76 6.16
N LEU A 137 -6.52 -2.08 6.18
CA LEU A 137 -6.16 -2.84 4.98
C LEU A 137 -7.35 -2.97 4.01
N TYR A 138 -8.55 -3.27 4.53
CA TYR A 138 -9.75 -3.35 3.71
C TYR A 138 -10.10 -2.00 3.07
N GLU A 139 -10.05 -0.90 3.83
CA GLU A 139 -10.31 0.44 3.31
C GLU A 139 -9.30 0.82 2.22
N ALA A 140 -8.02 0.49 2.43
CA ALA A 140 -6.97 0.73 1.45
C ALA A 140 -7.24 0.00 0.13
N PHE A 141 -7.57 -1.31 0.17
CA PHE A 141 -7.90 -2.06 -1.04
C PHE A 141 -9.21 -1.60 -1.70
N HIS A 142 -10.22 -1.22 -0.92
CA HIS A 142 -11.45 -0.68 -1.46
C HIS A 142 -11.20 0.64 -2.21
N THR A 143 -10.30 1.47 -1.70
CA THR A 143 -9.99 2.79 -2.27
C THR A 143 -8.82 2.80 -3.24
N ASN A 144 -8.27 1.63 -3.61
CA ASN A 144 -7.05 1.47 -4.39
C ASN A 144 -5.85 2.28 -3.85
N ALA A 145 -5.77 2.42 -2.52
CA ALA A 145 -4.69 3.06 -1.81
C ALA A 145 -3.68 2.02 -1.28
N VAL A 146 -2.45 2.46 -1.03
CA VAL A 146 -1.46 1.65 -0.32
C VAL A 146 -1.78 1.69 1.18
N PRO A 147 -1.87 0.54 1.87
CA PRO A 147 -2.10 0.49 3.32
C PRO A 147 -1.05 1.29 4.09
N ARG A 148 -1.49 2.04 5.11
CA ARG A 148 -0.58 2.76 6.00
C ARG A 148 0.32 1.77 6.72
N GLY A 149 1.62 2.07 6.78
CA GLY A 149 2.61 1.19 7.37
C GLY A 149 3.39 0.36 6.35
N TRP A 150 2.84 0.10 5.16
CA TRP A 150 3.58 -0.59 4.10
C TRP A 150 4.60 0.31 3.39
N GLY A 151 4.33 1.62 3.32
CA GLY A 151 5.24 2.58 2.68
C GLY A 151 6.53 2.84 3.45
N ALA A 152 6.51 2.70 4.79
CA ALA A 152 7.72 2.84 5.62
C ALA A 152 8.70 1.67 5.43
N LEU A 153 8.20 0.53 4.94
CA LEU A 153 8.97 -0.71 4.76
C LEU A 153 9.99 -0.64 3.61
N CYS A 154 9.78 0.25 2.63
CA CYS A 154 10.69 0.43 1.49
C CYS A 154 11.73 1.56 1.69
N SER A 155 11.80 2.15 2.89
CA SER A 155 12.59 3.37 3.18
C SER A 155 13.51 3.26 4.41
N ALA A 156 13.52 2.10 5.06
CA ALA A 156 14.39 1.78 6.19
C ALA A 156 15.55 0.91 5.73
#